data_AF-A0A959YE18-F1
#
_entry.id   AF-A0A959YE18-F1
#
_cell.length_a   1.000
_cell.length_b   1.000
_cell.length_c   1.000
_cell.angle_alpha   90.00
_cell.angle_beta   90.00
_cell.angle_gamma   90.00
#
_symmetry.space_group_name_H-M   'P 1'
#
loop_
_entity.id
_entity.type
_entity.pdbx_description
1 polymer ?
#
loop_
_entity_poly.entity_id
_entity_poly.type
_entity_poly.pdbx_seq_one_letter_code
_entity_poly.pdbx_strand_id
1 'polypeptide(L)'
;ASVKDSLRMPLYDPTRTIPADSFLTSPRMDDLVWHRAMRTAITDRMVTGKPFALSVDEQARFIDTDPENYITYMILGQIEQALGHCDKAVPWFQTALGKEVASENERQRLHQLIAACAKS
;
A
#
# COMPACT_ATOMS: atom_id res chain seq x y z
N ALA A 1 12.69 -52.31 28.78
CA ALA A 1 12.74 -51.44 27.60
C ALA A 1 11.32 -50.97 27.30
N SER A 2 11.05 -49.66 27.39
CA SER A 2 9.70 -49.08 27.37
C SER A 2 9.26 -48.77 25.94
N VAL A 3 8.13 -49.34 25.50
CA VAL A 3 7.51 -49.22 24.16
C VAL A 3 6.82 -47.85 23.95
N LYS A 4 7.28 -46.78 24.61
CA LYS A 4 6.52 -45.51 24.69
C LYS A 4 6.97 -44.40 23.74
N ASP A 5 8.05 -44.58 22.98
CA ASP A 5 8.60 -43.51 22.13
C ASP A 5 8.35 -43.66 20.62
N SER A 6 7.62 -44.68 20.18
CA SER A 6 7.52 -45.00 18.74
C SER A 6 6.42 -44.26 17.96
N LEU A 7 5.58 -43.44 18.58
CA LEU A 7 4.39 -42.89 17.92
C LEU A 7 4.16 -41.41 18.25
N ARG A 8 5.01 -40.54 17.70
CA ARG A 8 4.66 -39.14 17.43
C ARG A 8 5.19 -38.71 16.07
N MET A 9 4.84 -39.45 15.02
CA MET A 9 4.91 -38.90 13.67
C MET A 9 3.55 -38.30 13.33
N PRO A 10 3.48 -37.05 12.84
CA PRO A 10 2.23 -36.53 12.32
C PRO A 10 1.74 -37.46 11.19
N LEU A 11 0.45 -37.81 11.26
CA LEU A 11 -0.22 -38.54 10.18
C LEU A 11 -0.21 -37.65 8.93
N TYR A 12 0.62 -38.00 7.95
CA TYR A 12 0.58 -37.39 6.62
C TYR A 12 -0.47 -38.11 5.78
N ASP A 13 -1.68 -37.53 5.71
CA ASP A 13 -2.76 -37.98 4.85
C ASP A 13 -2.83 -37.06 3.61
N PRO A 14 -2.30 -37.49 2.45
CA PRO A 14 -2.27 -36.67 1.24
C PRO A 14 -3.68 -36.34 0.70
N THR A 15 -4.70 -37.08 1.13
CA THR A 15 -6.11 -36.84 0.75
C THR A 15 -6.78 -35.75 1.60
N ARG A 16 -6.13 -35.32 2.69
CA ARG A 16 -6.59 -34.23 3.57
C ARG A 16 -5.64 -33.03 3.49
N THR A 17 -5.32 -32.63 2.27
CA THR A 17 -4.47 -31.46 2.00
C THR A 17 -5.32 -30.26 1.57
N ILE A 18 -4.93 -29.07 2.01
CA ILE A 18 -5.48 -27.82 1.49
C ILE A 18 -4.71 -27.51 0.20
N PRO A 19 -5.38 -27.26 -0.93
CA PRO A 19 -4.70 -26.88 -2.16
C PRO A 19 -3.92 -25.58 -1.96
N ALA A 20 -2.78 -25.44 -2.65
CA ALA A 20 -2.02 -24.21 -2.63
C ALA A 20 -2.89 -23.03 -3.12
N ASP A 21 -2.77 -21.89 -2.45
CA ASP A 21 -3.49 -20.68 -2.85
C ASP A 21 -2.96 -20.19 -4.20
N SER A 22 -3.85 -20.17 -5.20
CA SER A 22 -3.52 -19.76 -6.56
C SER A 22 -3.18 -18.28 -6.66
N PHE A 23 -3.55 -17.45 -5.67
CA PHE A 23 -3.13 -16.06 -5.60
C PHE A 23 -1.61 -15.94 -5.49
N LEU A 24 -0.96 -16.82 -4.72
CA LEU A 24 0.48 -16.75 -4.43
C LEU A 24 1.36 -16.95 -5.67
N THR A 25 0.81 -17.52 -6.74
CA THR A 25 1.49 -17.71 -8.03
C THR A 25 0.93 -16.81 -9.13
N SER A 26 0.01 -15.91 -8.79
CA SER A 26 -0.61 -14.99 -9.74
C SER A 26 0.23 -13.73 -9.94
N PRO A 27 0.15 -13.06 -11.11
CA PRO A 27 0.79 -11.76 -11.33
C PRO A 27 0.37 -10.69 -10.31
N ARG A 28 -0.84 -10.80 -9.76
CA ARG A 28 -1.34 -9.86 -8.73
C ARG A 28 -0.54 -9.92 -7.43
N MET A 29 0.09 -11.06 -7.14
CA MET A 29 1.00 -11.17 -5.99
C MET A 29 2.27 -10.35 -6.23
N ASP A 30 2.83 -10.38 -7.45
CA ASP A 30 4.00 -9.57 -7.81
C ASP A 30 3.68 -8.07 -7.73
N ASP A 31 2.49 -7.66 -8.20
CA ASP A 31 2.02 -6.27 -8.09
C ASP A 31 1.87 -5.83 -6.64
N LEU A 32 1.30 -6.69 -5.78
CA LEU A 32 1.16 -6.41 -4.35
C LEU A 32 2.53 -6.28 -3.65
N VAL A 33 3.48 -7.15 -3.98
CA VAL A 33 4.84 -7.09 -3.44
C VAL A 33 5.52 -5.81 -3.89
N TRP A 34 5.40 -5.46 -5.17
CA TRP A 34 5.97 -4.24 -5.72
C TRP A 34 5.34 -2.99 -5.09
N HIS A 35 4.01 -2.92 -4.95
CA HIS A 35 3.30 -1.79 -4.34
C HIS A 35 3.76 -1.55 -2.90
N ARG A 36 3.88 -2.64 -2.11
CA ARG A 36 4.38 -2.57 -0.74
C ARG A 36 5.81 -2.05 -0.67
N ALA A 37 6.70 -2.56 -1.53
CA ALA A 37 8.09 -2.11 -1.59
C ALA A 37 8.19 -0.63 -1.96
N MET A 38 7.41 -0.21 -2.97
CA MET A 38 7.36 1.18 -3.43
C MET A 38 6.84 2.12 -2.33
N ARG A 39 5.75 1.73 -1.65
CA ARG A 39 5.17 2.50 -0.53
C ARG A 39 6.19 2.72 0.59
N THR A 40 6.90 1.67 0.99
CA THR A 40 7.96 1.75 2.00
C THR A 40 9.06 2.71 1.54
N ALA A 41 9.55 2.55 0.30
CA ALA A 41 10.60 3.41 -0.24
C ALA A 41 10.19 4.89 -0.31
N ILE A 42 8.94 5.20 -0.66
CA ILE A 42 8.41 6.57 -0.64
C ILE A 42 8.37 7.11 0.79
N THR A 43 7.82 6.33 1.72
CA THR A 43 7.66 6.75 3.12
C THR A 43 9.01 7.05 3.77
N ASP A 44 10.00 6.17 3.55
CA ASP A 44 11.36 6.36 4.06
C ASP A 44 11.99 7.66 3.52
N ARG A 45 11.84 7.93 2.22
CA ARG A 45 12.35 9.17 1.61
C ARG A 45 11.67 10.41 2.18
N MET A 46 10.35 10.38 2.36
CA MET A 46 9.60 11.47 2.97
C MET A 46 10.07 11.77 4.39
N VAL A 47 10.34 10.75 5.21
CA VAL A 47 10.85 10.93 6.58
C VAL A 47 12.24 11.58 6.58
N THR A 48 13.09 11.29 5.59
CA THR A 48 14.42 11.92 5.49
C THR A 48 14.39 13.38 5.01
N GLY A 49 13.22 13.92 4.64
CA GLY A 49 13.05 15.30 4.18
C GLY A 49 13.73 15.60 2.84
N LYS A 50 14.20 14.58 2.13
CA LYS A 50 14.78 14.76 0.80
C LYS A 50 13.67 14.85 -0.24
N PRO A 51 13.66 15.90 -1.09
CA PRO A 51 12.73 15.97 -2.21
C PRO A 51 12.81 14.71 -3.06
N PHE A 52 11.66 14.11 -3.33
CA PHE A 52 11.54 12.92 -4.16
C PHE A 52 10.30 13.08 -5.02
N ALA A 53 10.38 12.67 -6.27
CA ALA A 53 9.28 12.66 -7.20
C ALA A 53 9.26 11.31 -7.91
N LEU A 54 8.06 10.78 -8.15
CA LEU A 54 7.86 9.66 -9.06
C LEU A 54 7.75 10.20 -10.49
N SER A 55 8.36 9.50 -11.45
CA SER A 55 8.09 9.71 -12.87
C SER A 55 6.62 9.42 -13.19
N VAL A 56 6.14 9.92 -14.33
CA VAL A 56 4.74 9.70 -14.78
C VAL A 56 4.42 8.21 -14.88
N ASP A 57 5.35 7.41 -15.41
CA ASP A 57 5.18 5.96 -15.55
C ASP A 57 5.15 5.25 -14.19
N GLU A 58 5.96 5.69 -13.22
CA GLU A 58 5.93 5.16 -11.86
C GLU A 58 4.63 5.53 -11.13
N GLN A 59 4.11 6.74 -11.33
CA GLN A 59 2.81 7.14 -10.78
C GLN A 59 1.68 6.28 -11.36
N ALA A 60 1.66 6.10 -12.70
CA ALA A 60 0.68 5.25 -13.38
C ALA A 60 0.74 3.81 -12.85
N ARG A 61 1.94 3.23 -12.77
CA ARG A 61 2.13 1.88 -12.22
C ARG A 61 1.68 1.79 -10.75
N PHE A 62 1.99 2.80 -9.93
CA PHE A 62 1.57 2.84 -8.52
C PHE A 62 0.05 2.82 -8.38
N ILE A 63 -0.66 3.55 -9.24
CA ILE A 63 -2.12 3.55 -9.31
C ILE A 63 -2.63 2.19 -9.78
N ASP A 64 -2.08 1.65 -10.87
CA ASP A 64 -2.59 0.41 -11.49
C ASP A 64 -2.46 -0.82 -10.59
N THR A 65 -1.46 -0.85 -9.71
CA THR A 65 -1.29 -1.98 -8.77
C THR A 65 -2.36 -2.05 -7.69
N ASP A 66 -2.99 -0.92 -7.30
CA ASP A 66 -4.06 -0.90 -6.30
C ASP A 66 -4.94 0.37 -6.43
N PRO A 67 -5.80 0.45 -7.48
CA PRO A 67 -6.51 1.67 -7.86
C PRO A 67 -7.68 2.02 -6.94
N GLU A 68 -8.10 1.11 -6.06
CA GLU A 68 -9.17 1.36 -5.09
C GLU A 68 -8.65 1.76 -3.71
N ASN A 69 -7.34 1.65 -3.49
CA ASN A 69 -6.72 1.97 -2.23
C ASN A 69 -6.50 3.48 -2.08
N TYR A 70 -7.21 4.09 -1.14
CA TYR A 70 -7.11 5.53 -0.86
C TYR A 70 -5.67 5.97 -0.51
N ILE A 71 -4.86 5.07 0.09
CA ILE A 71 -3.48 5.35 0.48
C ILE A 71 -2.62 5.67 -0.74
N THR A 72 -2.87 5.01 -1.87
CA THR A 72 -2.16 5.24 -3.13
C THR A 72 -2.22 6.72 -3.51
N TYR A 73 -3.42 7.29 -3.55
CA TYR A 73 -3.65 8.69 -3.90
C TYR A 73 -3.22 9.66 -2.80
N MET A 74 -3.42 9.29 -1.53
CA MET A 74 -2.93 10.09 -0.40
C MET A 74 -1.41 10.30 -0.50
N ILE A 75 -0.65 9.25 -0.80
CA ILE A 75 0.81 9.32 -0.93
C ILE A 75 1.22 10.21 -2.11
N LEU A 76 0.57 10.07 -3.27
CA LEU A 76 0.84 10.94 -4.43
C LEU A 76 0.60 12.42 -4.10
N GLY A 77 -0.49 12.73 -3.39
CA GLY A 77 -0.76 14.09 -2.92
C GLY A 77 0.29 14.59 -1.94
N GLN A 78 0.77 13.74 -1.03
CA GLN A 78 1.82 14.12 -0.08
C GLN A 78 3.18 14.35 -0.74
N ILE A 79 3.51 13.59 -1.79
CA ILE A 79 4.70 13.82 -2.62
C ILE A 79 4.63 15.22 -3.24
N GLU A 80 3.54 15.54 -3.94
CA GLU A 80 3.37 16.85 -4.60
C GLU A 80 3.35 17.99 -3.58
N GLN A 81 2.70 17.79 -2.43
CA GLN A 81 2.71 18.76 -1.33
C GLN A 81 4.11 18.99 -0.78
N ALA A 82 4.92 17.94 -0.61
CA ALA A 82 6.31 18.06 -0.15
C ALA A 82 7.22 18.78 -1.17
N LEU A 83 6.86 18.75 -2.46
CA LEU A 83 7.51 19.53 -3.52
C LEU A 83 6.97 20.97 -3.62
N GLY A 84 5.95 21.33 -2.85
CA GLY A 84 5.29 22.63 -2.88
C GLY A 84 4.24 22.78 -3.99
N HIS A 85 3.92 21.71 -4.73
CA HIS A 85 2.94 21.71 -5.81
C HIS A 85 1.51 21.50 -5.26
N CYS A 86 1.02 22.46 -4.49
CA CYS A 86 -0.29 22.39 -3.86
C CYS A 86 -1.44 22.26 -4.87
N ASP A 87 -1.29 22.85 -6.06
CA ASP A 87 -2.21 22.72 -7.19
C ASP A 87 -2.39 21.28 -7.67
N LYS A 88 -1.31 20.49 -7.63
CA LYS A 88 -1.30 19.06 -7.99
C LYS A 88 -1.66 18.15 -6.82
N ALA A 89 -1.32 18.54 -5.59
CA ALA A 89 -1.59 17.75 -4.40
C ALA A 89 -3.09 17.63 -4.07
N VAL A 90 -3.83 18.73 -4.19
CA VAL A 90 -5.25 18.78 -3.81
C VAL A 90 -6.12 17.79 -4.61
N PRO A 91 -6.02 17.71 -5.95
CA PRO A 91 -6.74 16.70 -6.74
C PRO A 91 -6.50 15.27 -6.26
N TRP A 92 -5.26 14.92 -5.91
CA TRP A 92 -4.93 13.59 -5.39
C TRP A 92 -5.62 13.29 -4.06
N PHE A 93 -5.62 14.24 -3.12
CA PHE A 93 -6.33 14.06 -1.86
C PHE A 93 -7.84 13.97 -2.06
N GLN A 94 -8.41 14.70 -3.02
CA GLN A 94 -9.82 14.59 -3.40
C GLN A 94 -10.14 13.22 -4.00
N THR A 95 -9.26 12.67 -4.86
CA THR A 95 -9.40 11.30 -5.35
C THR A 95 -9.37 10.30 -4.19
N ALA A 96 -8.46 10.46 -3.24
CA ALA A 96 -8.40 9.60 -2.04
C ALA A 96 -9.71 9.66 -1.23
N LEU A 97 -10.31 10.85 -1.05
CA LEU A 97 -11.58 11.02 -0.33
C LEU A 97 -12.77 10.34 -1.02
N GLY A 98 -12.68 10.12 -2.33
CA GLY A 98 -13.67 9.39 -3.12
C GLY A 98 -13.53 7.87 -3.06
N LYS A 99 -12.48 7.34 -2.44
CA LYS A 99 -12.26 5.90 -2.21
C LYS A 99 -12.80 5.45 -0.86
N GLU A 100 -12.82 4.14 -0.64
CA GLU A 100 -13.11 3.57 0.68
C GLU A 100 -11.94 3.90 1.63
N VAL A 101 -12.22 4.78 2.61
CA VAL A 101 -11.25 5.19 3.62
C VAL A 101 -11.48 4.34 4.87
N ALA A 102 -10.41 3.85 5.51
CA ALA A 102 -10.53 2.87 6.58
C ALA A 102 -11.08 3.44 7.90
N SER A 103 -11.12 4.76 8.06
CA SER A 103 -11.79 5.41 9.19
C SER A 103 -12.13 6.87 8.96
N GLU A 104 -13.01 7.42 9.81
CA GLU A 104 -13.30 8.86 9.83
C GLU A 104 -12.07 9.70 10.19
N ASN A 105 -11.16 9.18 11.03
CA ASN A 105 -9.92 9.88 11.37
C ASN A 105 -9.02 10.07 10.14
N GLU A 106 -8.94 9.07 9.26
CA GLU A 106 -8.21 9.17 8.01
C GLU A 106 -8.88 10.14 7.04
N ARG A 107 -10.21 10.18 6.99
CA ARG A 107 -10.96 11.17 6.22
C ARG A 107 -10.64 12.60 6.70
N GLN A 108 -10.66 12.82 8.01
CA GLN A 108 -10.28 14.10 8.61
C GLN A 108 -8.83 14.47 8.29
N ARG A 109 -7.91 13.51 8.31
CA ARG A 109 -6.51 13.71 7.92
C ARG A 109 -6.41 14.19 6.46
N LEU A 110 -7.14 13.59 5.54
CA LEU A 110 -7.17 14.03 4.13
C LEU A 110 -7.69 15.47 3.99
N HIS A 111 -8.74 15.83 4.74
CA HIS A 111 -9.23 17.22 4.77
C HIS A 111 -8.19 18.19 5.33
N GLN A 112 -7.43 17.81 6.36
CA GLN A 112 -6.34 18.62 6.91
C GLN A 112 -5.21 18.82 5.90
N LEU A 113 -4.85 17.78 5.14
CA LEU A 113 -3.84 17.86 4.08
C LEU A 113 -4.27 18.83 2.97
N ILE A 114 -5.53 18.79 2.56
CA ILE A 114 -6.11 19.77 1.61
C ILE A 114 -6.07 21.18 2.20
N ALA A 115 -6.50 21.35 3.45
CA ALA A 115 -6.53 22.67 4.09
C ALA A 115 -5.12 23.27 4.29
N ALA A 116 -4.10 22.43 4.49
CA ALA A 116 -2.71 22.88 4.58
C ALA A 116 -2.22 23.52 3.26
N CYS A 117 -2.70 23.03 2.11
CA CYS A 117 -2.39 23.60 0.80
C CYS A 117 -3.03 24.98 0.56
N ALA A 118 -4.07 25.35 1.31
CA ALA A 118 -4.71 26.67 1.21
C ALA A 118 -4.00 27.76 2.05
N LYS A 119 -3.06 27.35 2.93
CA LYS A 119 -2.33 28.24 3.85
C LYS A 119 -0.88 28.50 3.41
N SER A 120 -0.43 27.87 2.33
CA SER A 120 0.93 27.96 1.79
C SER A 120 1.07 29.06 0.75
#